data_AF-A0A1I2PDQ1-F1
#
_entry.id   AF-A0A1I2PDQ1-F1
#
_cell.length_a   1.000
_cell.length_b   1.000
_cell.length_c   1.000
_cell.angle_alpha   90.00
_cell.angle_beta   90.00
_cell.angle_gamma   90.00
#
_symmetry.space_group_name_H-M   'P 1'
#
loop_
_entity.id
_entity.type
_entity.pdbx_description
1 polymer ?
#
loop_
_entity_poly.entity_id
_entity_poly.type
_entity_poly.pdbx_seq_one_letter_code
_entity_poly.pdbx_strand_id
1 'polypeptide(L)'
;MSVDMNRWAEFDRRYGITAMDDKLSATMKVTNYCNSLLSKEEPSEVDKENIQRAKVALMLIRERSFDNTKSDSKFPVGDMKQDGTLSITRMTNDRMYLLAVNLIKNREYKKAEKCLQDLASKGFPKANNLLGYLYENALTEISDRTLAKKYYEKGGSEGQFLLDNYEIRTGEQKKEAGTMYGDQLEKVMKEGSDFSLLEKLLSMMGQDEEFNLRAKAEFFRNAGDEKQFIYYLSELSARGDDKASLRLADFYVEKNDAQSLLRAEEVVKTLRKRRLSVADFIQGECYISKKSTNYNPDKALKFFKKYLSDNSDDKSDERYIIAAHYSALIIFNNPKADSSALKGALEFAQDVKRKKPADANVAGLINDINDRITRVGDAERKRLIKRAVILAITVIASLFIFIHIKKSIDIHGGASSVVGISSSAGGLNEKILTISVDAANVRSGPGKNYDVVDTVKQGKTFTATGNKDDSSGTVWYEIYLDEARKRTGWVSSKVVSE
;
A
#
# COMPACT_ATOMS: atom_id res chain seq x y z
N MET A 1 66.97 16.17 -20.40
CA MET A 1 66.98 15.37 -19.15
C MET A 1 66.86 16.19 -17.86
N SER A 2 67.27 17.47 -17.80
CA SER A 2 67.17 18.28 -16.55
C SER A 2 65.86 19.04 -16.35
N VAL A 3 65.03 19.23 -17.38
CA VAL A 3 63.76 19.98 -17.29
C VAL A 3 62.59 19.14 -16.75
N ASP A 4 62.64 17.80 -16.89
CA ASP A 4 61.59 16.88 -16.39
C ASP A 4 61.71 16.54 -14.90
N MET A 5 62.92 16.53 -14.33
CA MET A 5 63.13 16.16 -12.92
C MET A 5 62.54 17.18 -11.93
N ASN A 6 62.55 18.48 -12.27
CA ASN A 6 61.99 19.53 -11.41
C ASN A 6 60.45 19.55 -11.41
N ARG A 7 59.80 19.17 -12.53
CA ARG A 7 58.34 19.09 -12.63
C ARG A 7 57.76 17.99 -11.75
N TRP A 8 58.42 16.84 -11.68
CA TRP A 8 57.97 15.73 -10.83
C TRP A 8 58.26 15.95 -9.34
N ALA A 9 59.32 16.67 -8.98
CA ALA A 9 59.62 16.96 -7.58
C ALA A 9 58.56 17.87 -6.92
N GLU A 10 58.05 18.87 -7.64
CA GLU A 10 56.97 19.74 -7.15
C GLU A 10 55.63 19.00 -7.12
N PHE A 11 55.36 18.17 -8.13
CA PHE A 11 54.21 17.27 -8.19
C PHE A 11 54.18 16.31 -6.99
N ASP A 12 55.29 15.63 -6.71
CA ASP A 12 55.41 14.64 -5.64
C ASP A 12 55.23 15.28 -4.27
N ARG A 13 55.83 16.46 -4.07
CA ARG A 13 55.69 17.23 -2.83
C ARG A 13 54.24 17.67 -2.58
N ARG A 14 53.52 18.08 -3.64
CA ARG A 14 52.14 18.57 -3.54
C ARG A 14 51.16 17.49 -3.07
N TYR A 15 51.36 16.25 -3.51
CA TYR A 15 50.46 15.13 -3.18
C TYR A 15 51.05 14.14 -2.18
N GLY A 16 52.20 14.47 -1.57
CA GLY A 16 52.87 13.60 -0.60
C GLY A 16 53.35 12.27 -1.18
N ILE A 17 53.65 12.24 -2.48
CA ILE A 17 54.17 11.06 -3.17
C ILE A 17 55.69 11.00 -2.90
N THR A 18 56.16 9.81 -2.55
CA THR A 18 57.53 9.53 -2.15
C THR A 18 58.16 8.52 -3.11
N ALA A 19 59.48 8.38 -3.03
CA ALA A 19 60.20 7.37 -3.81
C ALA A 19 59.79 5.92 -3.48
N MET A 20 59.07 5.67 -2.37
CA MET A 20 58.57 4.34 -2.03
C MET A 20 57.13 4.10 -2.51
N ASP A 21 56.42 5.13 -2.98
CA ASP A 21 55.06 4.99 -3.47
C ASP A 21 55.05 4.36 -4.86
N ASP A 22 54.31 3.27 -4.99
CA ASP A 22 54.02 2.72 -6.30
C ASP A 22 52.87 3.47 -6.98
N LYS A 23 52.62 3.18 -8.26
CA LYS A 23 51.58 3.86 -9.06
C LYS A 23 50.22 3.89 -8.34
N LEU A 24 49.85 2.80 -7.67
CA LEU A 24 48.58 2.69 -6.93
C LEU A 24 48.58 3.61 -5.69
N SER A 25 49.64 3.58 -4.89
CA SER A 25 49.80 4.42 -3.70
C SER A 25 49.79 5.91 -4.06
N ALA A 26 50.44 6.27 -5.17
CA ALA A 26 50.42 7.61 -5.74
C ALA A 26 49.01 8.01 -6.22
N THR A 27 48.31 7.12 -6.92
CA THR A 27 46.90 7.35 -7.33
C THR A 27 46.01 7.60 -6.11
N MET A 28 46.14 6.79 -5.06
CA MET A 28 45.34 6.94 -3.83
C MET A 28 45.59 8.27 -3.14
N LYS A 29 46.84 8.73 -3.03
CA LYS A 29 47.18 10.00 -2.41
C LYS A 29 46.58 11.19 -3.17
N VAL A 30 46.67 11.19 -4.49
CA VAL A 30 46.06 12.24 -5.33
C VAL A 30 44.53 12.21 -5.25
N THR A 31 43.92 11.02 -5.26
CA THR A 31 42.48 10.87 -5.11
C THR A 31 41.98 11.36 -3.75
N ASN A 32 42.69 11.03 -2.67
CA ASN A 32 42.34 11.50 -1.32
C ASN A 32 42.45 13.02 -1.20
N TYR A 33 43.49 13.61 -1.80
CA TYR A 33 43.63 15.05 -1.87
C TYR A 33 42.47 15.70 -2.64
N CYS A 34 42.12 15.18 -3.82
CA CYS A 34 41.01 15.67 -4.63
C CYS A 34 39.68 15.61 -3.87
N ASN A 35 39.42 14.48 -3.20
CA ASN A 35 38.19 14.26 -2.46
C ASN A 35 38.07 15.17 -1.23
N SER A 36 39.19 15.48 -0.55
CA SER A 36 39.18 16.42 0.58
C SER A 36 38.78 17.86 0.20
N LEU A 37 38.96 18.21 -1.08
CA LEU A 37 38.55 19.50 -1.62
C LEU A 37 37.09 19.46 -2.08
N LEU A 38 36.65 18.34 -2.65
CA LEU A 38 35.26 18.12 -3.09
C LEU A 38 34.27 18.00 -1.93
N SER A 39 34.72 17.58 -0.74
CA SER A 39 33.88 17.45 0.45
C SER A 39 33.60 18.78 1.16
N LYS A 40 34.09 19.92 0.64
CA LYS A 40 33.79 21.25 1.19
C LYS A 40 32.44 21.72 0.66
N GLU A 41 31.58 22.24 1.54
CA GLU A 41 30.24 22.74 1.16
C GLU A 41 30.31 23.89 0.14
N GLU A 42 31.29 24.79 0.25
CA GLU A 42 31.59 25.82 -0.75
C GLU A 42 33.09 25.82 -1.13
N PRO A 43 33.48 25.11 -2.21
CA PRO A 43 34.86 25.12 -2.68
C PRO A 43 35.22 26.49 -3.26
N SER A 44 36.33 27.07 -2.79
CA SER A 44 36.87 28.32 -3.35
C SER A 44 37.32 28.14 -4.80
N GLU A 45 37.49 29.23 -5.56
CA GLU A 45 38.04 29.15 -6.93
C GLU A 45 39.42 28.48 -6.97
N VAL A 46 40.21 28.66 -5.92
CA VAL A 46 41.50 27.97 -5.74
C VAL A 46 41.31 26.47 -5.50
N ASP A 47 40.27 26.06 -4.75
CA ASP A 47 39.94 24.64 -4.55
C ASP A 47 39.48 23.99 -5.86
N LYS A 48 38.64 24.66 -6.65
CA LYS A 48 38.19 24.19 -7.97
C LYS A 48 39.36 24.01 -8.94
N GLU A 49 40.29 24.97 -8.95
CA GLU A 49 41.51 24.87 -9.75
C GLU A 49 42.39 23.70 -9.29
N ASN A 50 42.52 23.49 -7.98
CA ASN A 50 43.27 22.38 -7.41
C ASN A 50 42.62 21.01 -7.65
N ILE A 51 41.29 20.92 -7.69
CA ILE A 51 40.57 19.72 -8.11
C ILE A 51 40.88 19.39 -9.57
N GLN A 52 40.87 20.38 -10.46
CA GLN A 52 41.19 20.17 -11.87
C GLN A 52 42.65 19.74 -12.06
N ARG A 53 43.58 20.35 -11.31
CA ARG A 53 44.99 19.94 -11.26
C ARG A 53 45.17 18.52 -10.71
N ALA A 54 44.38 18.11 -9.72
CA ALA A 54 44.41 16.75 -9.18
C ALA A 54 43.87 15.72 -10.19
N LYS A 55 42.82 16.06 -10.96
CA LYS A 55 42.33 15.22 -12.06
C LYS A 55 43.38 15.03 -13.16
N VAL A 56 44.07 16.10 -13.54
CA VAL A 56 45.20 16.02 -14.49
C VAL A 56 46.36 15.21 -13.89
N ALA A 57 46.63 15.36 -12.59
CA ALA A 57 47.65 14.59 -11.89
C ALA A 57 47.37 13.08 -11.90
N LEU A 58 46.11 12.66 -11.79
CA LEU A 58 45.72 11.26 -11.94
C LEU A 58 46.00 10.73 -13.35
N MET A 59 45.77 11.54 -14.39
CA MET A 59 46.14 11.19 -15.78
C MET A 59 47.65 11.09 -15.95
N LEU A 60 48.42 12.01 -15.36
CA LEU A 60 49.88 12.01 -15.43
C LEU A 60 50.51 10.83 -14.67
N ILE A 61 49.92 10.40 -13.53
CA ILE A 61 50.33 9.17 -12.82
C ILE A 61 50.14 7.93 -13.69
N ARG A 62 49.12 7.92 -14.54
CA ARG A 62 48.88 6.82 -15.48
C ARG A 62 50.02 6.67 -16.49
N GLU A 63 50.52 7.79 -17.00
CA GLU A 63 51.59 7.86 -18.01
C GLU A 63 53.02 7.81 -17.41
N ARG A 64 53.19 8.14 -16.13
CA ARG A 64 54.50 8.11 -15.44
C ARG A 64 54.99 6.68 -15.20
N SER A 65 56.29 6.44 -15.45
CA SER A 65 57.00 5.26 -14.93
C SER A 65 57.40 5.49 -13.46
N PHE A 66 56.99 4.56 -12.60
CA PHE A 66 57.34 4.53 -11.17
C PHE A 66 58.51 3.57 -10.91
N ASP A 67 59.36 3.30 -11.91
CA ASP A 67 60.52 2.40 -11.80
C ASP A 67 61.61 3.00 -10.89
N ASN A 68 61.39 2.95 -9.58
CA ASN A 68 62.47 3.08 -8.62
C ASN A 68 63.17 1.73 -8.47
N THR A 69 64.06 1.46 -9.42
CA THR A 69 65.11 0.45 -9.25
C THR A 69 66.09 0.93 -8.19
N LYS A 70 65.80 0.59 -6.92
CA LYS A 70 66.73 0.13 -5.85
C LYS A 70 66.18 0.47 -4.46
N SER A 71 65.42 -0.47 -3.88
CA SER A 71 65.64 -0.86 -2.48
C SER A 71 65.07 -2.25 -2.24
N ASP A 72 65.98 -3.22 -2.11
CA ASP A 72 65.81 -4.49 -1.41
C ASP A 72 64.41 -5.11 -1.32
N SER A 73 63.97 -5.68 -2.44
CA SER A 73 63.35 -7.00 -2.38
C SER A 73 63.92 -7.82 -3.51
N LYS A 74 65.11 -8.41 -3.27
CA LYS A 74 65.52 -9.57 -4.06
C LYS A 74 64.33 -10.53 -4.07
N PHE A 75 63.77 -10.75 -5.25
CA PHE A 75 62.95 -11.92 -5.54
C PHE A 75 63.64 -13.11 -4.87
N PRO A 76 62.93 -14.02 -4.18
CA PRO A 76 63.50 -15.31 -3.87
C PRO A 76 63.56 -16.08 -5.19
N VAL A 77 64.54 -15.74 -6.03
CA VAL A 77 64.87 -16.48 -7.25
C VAL A 77 65.20 -17.94 -6.87
N GLY A 78 65.56 -18.18 -5.60
CA GLY A 78 65.74 -19.52 -5.02
C GLY A 78 64.46 -20.35 -4.80
N ASP A 79 63.25 -19.80 -4.96
CA ASP A 79 61.98 -20.53 -4.78
C ASP A 79 61.21 -20.76 -6.11
N MET A 80 61.84 -20.48 -7.26
CA MET A 80 61.33 -20.86 -8.58
C MET A 80 61.57 -22.35 -8.83
N LYS A 81 60.53 -23.09 -9.24
CA LYS A 81 60.69 -24.41 -9.80
C LYS A 81 61.33 -24.30 -11.19
N GLN A 82 62.01 -25.35 -11.65
CA GLN A 82 62.67 -25.40 -12.97
C GLN A 82 61.70 -25.18 -14.15
N ASP A 83 60.40 -25.39 -13.95
CA ASP A 83 59.34 -25.17 -14.93
C ASP A 83 58.85 -23.71 -15.02
N GLY A 84 59.47 -22.79 -14.28
CA GLY A 84 59.09 -21.37 -14.24
C GLY A 84 57.91 -21.06 -13.31
N THR A 85 57.40 -22.04 -12.54
CA THR A 85 56.34 -21.80 -11.55
C THR A 85 56.88 -21.47 -10.17
N LEU A 86 56.26 -20.50 -9.49
CA LEU A 86 56.62 -20.09 -8.12
C LEU A 86 56.09 -21.10 -7.08
N SER A 87 56.95 -21.53 -6.15
CA SER A 87 56.52 -22.34 -5.00
C SER A 87 55.75 -21.48 -3.98
N ILE A 88 54.43 -21.42 -4.12
CA ILE A 88 53.51 -20.61 -3.30
C ILE A 88 53.37 -21.07 -1.83
N THR A 89 53.93 -22.24 -1.47
CA THR A 89 53.72 -22.87 -0.16
C THR A 89 54.43 -22.18 1.02
N ARG A 90 55.36 -21.23 0.76
CA ARG A 90 56.17 -20.54 1.79
C ARG A 90 56.02 -19.00 1.80
N MET A 91 55.09 -18.42 1.04
CA MET A 91 54.94 -16.95 0.97
C MET A 91 54.07 -16.42 2.11
N THR A 92 54.48 -15.29 2.71
CA THR A 92 53.63 -14.52 3.63
C THR A 92 52.47 -13.86 2.87
N ASN A 93 51.36 -13.57 3.56
CA ASN A 93 50.17 -12.96 2.95
C ASN A 93 50.49 -11.63 2.24
N ASP A 94 51.36 -10.80 2.81
CA ASP A 94 51.78 -9.53 2.20
C ASP A 94 52.58 -9.73 0.90
N ARG A 95 53.44 -10.75 0.82
CA ARG A 95 54.21 -11.07 -0.39
C ARG A 95 53.30 -11.59 -1.51
N MET A 96 52.30 -12.38 -1.17
CA MET A 96 51.30 -12.86 -2.11
C MET A 96 50.39 -11.72 -2.61
N TYR A 97 50.09 -10.74 -1.74
CA TYR A 97 49.35 -9.54 -2.13
C TYR A 97 50.16 -8.66 -3.11
N LEU A 98 51.46 -8.46 -2.84
CA LEU A 98 52.35 -7.74 -3.76
C LEU A 98 52.53 -8.46 -5.11
N LEU A 99 52.59 -9.79 -5.11
CA LEU A 99 52.57 -10.58 -6.34
C LEU A 99 51.30 -10.33 -7.15
N ALA A 100 50.14 -10.34 -6.50
CA ALA A 100 48.87 -10.02 -7.16
C ALA A 100 48.88 -8.61 -7.76
N VAL A 101 49.33 -7.59 -7.02
CA VAL A 101 49.47 -6.22 -7.54
C VAL A 101 50.38 -6.17 -8.76
N ASN A 102 51.50 -6.91 -8.76
CA ASN A 102 52.41 -6.98 -9.92
C ASN A 102 51.75 -7.66 -11.14
N LEU A 103 51.02 -8.75 -10.92
CA LEU A 103 50.26 -9.43 -11.98
C LEU A 103 49.21 -8.50 -12.61
N ILE A 104 48.54 -7.66 -11.82
CA ILE A 104 47.61 -6.63 -12.32
C ILE A 104 48.34 -5.61 -13.19
N LYS A 105 49.53 -5.14 -12.75
CA LYS A 105 50.36 -4.19 -13.52
C LYS A 105 50.77 -4.78 -14.88
N ASN A 106 51.04 -6.07 -14.93
CA ASN A 106 51.38 -6.81 -16.16
C ASN A 106 50.15 -7.28 -16.96
N ARG A 107 48.94 -6.88 -16.56
CA ARG A 107 47.66 -7.26 -17.18
C ARG A 107 47.34 -8.77 -17.12
N GLU A 108 47.96 -9.49 -16.20
CA GLU A 108 47.73 -10.92 -15.95
C GLU A 108 46.56 -11.13 -14.94
N TYR A 109 45.38 -10.61 -15.28
CA TYR A 109 44.27 -10.44 -14.36
C TYR A 109 43.74 -11.75 -13.75
N LYS A 110 43.61 -12.83 -14.51
CA LYS A 110 43.19 -14.16 -14.00
C LYS A 110 44.17 -14.75 -12.98
N LYS A 111 45.47 -14.51 -13.17
CA LYS A 111 46.50 -14.96 -12.21
C LYS A 111 46.43 -14.12 -10.93
N ALA A 112 46.23 -12.81 -11.07
CA ALA A 112 46.02 -11.91 -9.93
C ALA A 112 44.77 -12.28 -9.13
N GLU A 113 43.65 -12.53 -9.81
CA GLU A 113 42.38 -12.99 -9.21
C GLU A 113 42.60 -14.22 -8.34
N LYS A 114 43.27 -15.26 -8.87
CA LYS A 114 43.54 -16.50 -8.13
C LYS A 114 44.36 -16.25 -6.86
N CYS A 115 45.38 -15.39 -6.93
CA CYS A 115 46.21 -15.03 -5.77
C CYS A 115 45.40 -14.27 -4.72
N LEU A 116 44.53 -13.36 -5.16
CA LEU A 116 43.70 -12.57 -4.25
C LEU A 116 42.55 -13.40 -3.65
N GLN A 117 41.97 -14.35 -4.38
CA GLN A 117 40.96 -15.26 -3.86
C GLN A 117 41.51 -16.14 -2.72
N ASP A 118 42.75 -16.62 -2.86
CA ASP A 118 43.46 -17.34 -1.79
C ASP A 118 43.64 -16.45 -0.55
N LEU A 119 44.08 -15.20 -0.73
CA LEU A 119 44.21 -14.24 0.38
C LEU A 119 42.86 -13.85 1.00
N ALA A 120 41.83 -13.67 0.18
CA ALA A 120 40.47 -13.37 0.62
C ALA A 120 39.90 -14.52 1.47
N SER A 121 40.15 -15.78 1.07
CA SER A 121 39.75 -16.96 1.84
C SER A 121 40.42 -17.04 3.23
N LYS A 122 41.61 -16.42 3.36
CA LYS A 122 42.36 -16.28 4.62
C LYS A 122 41.91 -15.05 5.44
N GLY A 123 40.87 -14.35 5.01
CA GLY A 123 40.30 -13.20 5.70
C GLY A 123 41.12 -11.91 5.56
N PHE A 124 41.96 -11.78 4.53
CA PHE A 124 42.79 -10.58 4.33
C PHE A 124 41.98 -9.43 3.67
N PRO A 125 41.61 -8.36 4.39
CA PRO A 125 40.63 -7.38 3.88
C PRO A 125 41.12 -6.60 2.65
N LYS A 126 42.43 -6.32 2.58
CA LYS A 126 43.05 -5.66 1.41
C LYS A 126 42.90 -6.47 0.12
N ALA A 127 42.91 -7.80 0.21
CA ALA A 127 42.68 -8.66 -0.95
C ALA A 127 41.22 -8.58 -1.44
N ASN A 128 40.26 -8.47 -0.51
CA ASN A 128 38.86 -8.23 -0.84
C ASN A 128 38.68 -6.86 -1.54
N ASN A 129 39.31 -5.79 -1.04
CA ASN A 129 39.28 -4.47 -1.70
C ASN A 129 39.80 -4.52 -3.14
N LEU A 130 40.94 -5.19 -3.34
CA LEU A 130 41.58 -5.28 -4.66
C LEU A 130 40.83 -6.21 -5.62
N LEU A 131 40.19 -7.28 -5.13
CA LEU A 131 39.25 -8.08 -5.93
C LEU A 131 38.05 -7.24 -6.35
N GLY A 132 37.46 -6.49 -5.40
CA GLY A 132 36.37 -5.56 -5.69
C GLY A 132 36.70 -4.62 -6.84
N TYR A 133 37.89 -4.01 -6.78
CA TYR A 133 38.41 -3.14 -7.82
C TYR A 133 38.62 -3.85 -9.17
N LEU A 134 39.18 -5.06 -9.17
CA LEU A 134 39.38 -5.83 -10.42
C LEU A 134 38.06 -6.16 -11.12
N TYR A 135 37.08 -6.64 -10.35
CA TYR A 135 35.76 -6.96 -10.87
C TYR A 135 34.99 -5.71 -11.32
N GLU A 136 35.23 -4.55 -10.69
CA GLU A 136 34.65 -3.28 -11.11
C GLU A 136 35.19 -2.79 -12.47
N ASN A 137 36.48 -3.00 -12.73
CA ASN A 137 37.15 -2.44 -13.91
C ASN A 137 36.76 -3.18 -15.20
N ALA A 138 35.95 -2.52 -16.03
CA ALA A 138 35.46 -2.98 -17.33
C ALA A 138 36.55 -3.25 -18.39
N LEU A 139 37.81 -2.90 -18.13
CA LEU A 139 38.95 -3.18 -19.01
C LEU A 139 39.61 -4.54 -18.73
N THR A 140 39.15 -5.26 -17.70
CA THR A 140 39.61 -6.60 -17.40
C THR A 140 38.65 -7.63 -17.98
N GLU A 141 39.18 -8.74 -18.50
CA GLU A 141 38.38 -9.89 -18.96
C GLU A 141 37.59 -10.58 -17.82
N ILE A 142 37.78 -10.13 -16.58
CA ILE A 142 37.17 -10.68 -15.36
C ILE A 142 36.14 -9.73 -14.74
N SER A 143 35.71 -8.66 -15.42
CA SER A 143 34.77 -7.70 -14.82
C SER A 143 33.41 -8.32 -14.49
N ASP A 144 32.94 -8.12 -13.25
CA ASP A 144 31.63 -8.57 -12.74
C ASP A 144 31.16 -7.62 -11.62
N ARG A 145 30.13 -6.83 -11.89
CA ARG A 145 29.62 -5.83 -10.94
C ARG A 145 29.08 -6.44 -9.63
N THR A 146 28.53 -7.65 -9.70
CA THR A 146 27.97 -8.35 -8.53
C THR A 146 29.08 -8.81 -7.61
N LEU A 147 30.14 -9.38 -8.20
CA LEU A 147 31.32 -9.78 -7.44
C LEU A 147 32.06 -8.57 -6.88
N ALA A 148 32.15 -7.47 -7.63
CA ALA A 148 32.78 -6.23 -7.17
C ALA A 148 32.21 -5.76 -5.82
N LYS A 149 30.88 -5.62 -5.73
CA LYS A 149 30.18 -5.25 -4.50
C LYS A 149 30.44 -6.23 -3.36
N LYS A 150 30.26 -7.52 -3.64
CA LYS A 150 30.44 -8.61 -2.66
C LYS A 150 31.84 -8.62 -2.05
N TYR A 151 32.86 -8.27 -2.83
CA TYR A 151 34.22 -8.17 -2.33
C TYR A 151 34.48 -6.87 -1.58
N TYR A 152 33.92 -5.73 -2.00
CA TYR A 152 33.99 -4.49 -1.22
C TYR A 152 33.33 -4.63 0.17
N GLU A 153 32.19 -5.30 0.29
CA GLU A 153 31.54 -5.57 1.59
C GLU A 153 32.43 -6.35 2.57
N LYS A 154 33.30 -7.22 2.04
CA LYS A 154 34.26 -8.04 2.83
C LYS A 154 35.58 -7.32 3.10
N GLY A 155 35.71 -6.09 2.64
CA GLY A 155 36.92 -5.28 2.62
C GLY A 155 37.19 -4.44 3.88
N GLY A 156 36.32 -4.55 4.89
CA GLY A 156 36.38 -3.71 6.09
C GLY A 156 35.99 -2.26 5.81
N SER A 157 36.51 -1.31 6.59
CA SER A 157 36.18 0.12 6.47
C SER A 157 36.57 0.71 5.11
N GLU A 158 37.72 0.32 4.57
CA GLU A 158 38.18 0.74 3.24
C GLU A 158 37.31 0.13 2.13
N GLY A 159 36.86 -1.11 2.30
CA GLY A 159 35.90 -1.74 1.40
C GLY A 159 34.54 -1.05 1.39
N GLN A 160 34.03 -0.68 2.56
CA GLN A 160 32.79 0.10 2.68
C GLN A 160 32.91 1.45 1.97
N PHE A 161 34.02 2.17 2.17
CA PHE A 161 34.27 3.44 1.46
C PHE A 161 34.34 3.26 -0.07
N LEU A 162 34.92 2.17 -0.56
CA LEU A 162 34.96 1.84 -2.00
C LEU A 162 33.57 1.49 -2.53
N LEU A 163 32.75 0.79 -1.74
CA LEU A 163 31.36 0.48 -2.05
C LEU A 163 30.52 1.77 -2.15
N ASP A 164 30.64 2.67 -1.18
CA ASP A 164 29.91 3.95 -1.16
C ASP A 164 30.28 4.79 -2.40
N ASN A 165 31.57 4.88 -2.75
CA ASN A 165 32.02 5.59 -3.96
C ASN A 165 31.60 4.91 -5.27
N TYR A 166 31.51 3.58 -5.28
CA TYR A 166 30.93 2.84 -6.39
C TYR A 166 29.45 3.20 -6.55
N GLU A 167 28.69 3.22 -5.47
CA GLU A 167 27.27 3.54 -5.49
C GLU A 167 27.01 4.98 -5.96
N ILE A 168 27.79 5.96 -5.48
CA ILE A 168 27.73 7.35 -5.95
C ILE A 168 27.97 7.44 -7.46
N ARG A 169 29.08 6.86 -7.97
CA ARG A 169 29.39 6.90 -9.42
C ARG A 169 28.34 6.21 -10.26
N THR A 170 27.81 5.08 -9.82
CA THR A 170 26.72 4.40 -10.54
C THR A 170 25.42 5.20 -10.49
N GLY A 171 25.14 5.91 -9.39
CA GLY A 171 24.01 6.83 -9.29
C GLY A 171 24.12 8.00 -10.26
N GLU A 172 25.29 8.63 -10.36
CA GLU A 172 25.56 9.71 -11.33
C GLU A 172 25.42 9.21 -12.78
N GLN A 173 26.00 8.06 -13.10
CA GLN A 173 25.88 7.42 -14.42
C GLN A 173 24.43 7.11 -14.79
N LYS A 174 23.62 6.61 -13.84
CA LYS A 174 22.19 6.39 -14.05
C LYS A 174 21.43 7.69 -14.31
N LYS A 175 21.79 8.77 -13.62
CA LYS A 175 21.17 10.09 -13.79
C LYS A 175 21.51 10.67 -15.17
N GLU A 176 22.77 10.61 -15.58
CA GLU A 176 23.22 11.03 -16.91
C GLU A 176 22.57 10.19 -18.02
N ALA A 177 22.53 8.86 -17.87
CA ALA A 177 21.86 7.98 -18.82
C ALA A 177 20.35 8.24 -18.89
N GLY A 178 19.72 8.57 -17.75
CA GLY A 178 18.33 9.02 -17.70
C GLY A 178 18.10 10.31 -18.49
N THR A 179 19.00 11.30 -18.38
CA THR A 179 18.93 12.53 -19.18
C THR A 179 19.20 12.27 -20.66
N MET A 180 20.11 11.36 -20.99
CA MET A 180 20.51 11.10 -22.38
C MET A 180 19.47 10.27 -23.16
N TYR A 181 18.86 9.27 -22.51
CA TYR A 181 17.98 8.30 -23.15
C TYR A 181 16.51 8.45 -22.76
N GLY A 182 16.18 9.30 -21.78
CA GLY A 182 14.81 9.46 -21.25
C GLY A 182 13.79 9.82 -22.33
N ASP A 183 14.08 10.81 -23.17
CA ASP A 183 13.17 11.24 -24.23
C ASP A 183 12.92 10.12 -25.26
N GLN A 184 13.97 9.37 -25.62
CA GLN A 184 13.88 8.24 -26.53
C GLN A 184 13.08 7.10 -25.91
N LEU A 185 13.31 6.81 -24.62
CA LEU A 185 12.56 5.80 -23.88
C LEU A 185 11.07 6.16 -23.84
N GLU A 186 10.74 7.42 -23.51
CA GLU A 186 9.35 7.89 -23.46
C GLU A 186 8.69 7.78 -24.83
N LYS A 187 9.39 8.16 -25.89
CA LYS A 187 8.91 8.01 -27.27
C LYS A 187 8.59 6.55 -27.61
N VAL A 188 9.52 5.62 -27.35
CA VAL A 188 9.34 4.19 -27.63
C VAL A 188 8.19 3.60 -26.81
N MET A 189 8.07 3.98 -25.54
CA MET A 189 6.94 3.54 -24.70
C MET A 189 5.60 4.06 -25.22
N LYS A 190 5.52 5.30 -25.72
CA LYS A 190 4.30 5.88 -26.30
C LYS A 190 3.94 5.25 -27.65
N GLU A 191 4.93 4.96 -28.48
CA GLU A 191 4.70 4.37 -29.82
C GLU A 191 4.37 2.87 -29.75
N GLY A 192 4.87 2.15 -28.75
CA GLY A 192 4.55 0.73 -28.55
C GLY A 192 5.03 -0.19 -29.68
N SER A 193 5.99 0.25 -30.51
CA SER A 193 6.31 -0.39 -31.79
C SER A 193 7.62 -1.19 -31.81
N ASP A 194 8.63 -0.79 -31.02
CA ASP A 194 9.96 -1.42 -31.02
C ASP A 194 10.39 -1.88 -29.61
N PHE A 195 10.00 -3.11 -29.26
CA PHE A 195 10.32 -3.71 -27.97
C PHE A 195 11.82 -3.98 -27.82
N SER A 196 12.54 -4.29 -28.90
CA SER A 196 13.98 -4.53 -28.85
C SER A 196 14.74 -3.25 -28.48
N LEU A 197 14.32 -2.11 -29.03
CA LEU A 197 14.87 -0.81 -28.68
C LEU A 197 14.54 -0.44 -27.23
N LEU A 198 13.32 -0.72 -26.76
CA LEU A 198 12.95 -0.55 -25.35
C LEU A 198 13.91 -1.31 -24.43
N GLU A 199 14.12 -2.60 -24.67
CA GLU A 199 15.02 -3.41 -23.82
C GLU A 199 16.46 -2.90 -23.84
N LYS A 200 16.93 -2.46 -25.01
CA LYS A 200 18.25 -1.85 -25.15
C LYS A 200 18.36 -0.55 -24.33
N LEU A 201 17.38 0.35 -24.42
CA LEU A 201 17.36 1.61 -23.68
C LEU A 201 17.33 1.36 -22.17
N LEU A 202 16.45 0.47 -21.69
CA LEU A 202 16.38 0.10 -20.28
C LEU A 202 17.71 -0.50 -19.78
N SER A 203 18.35 -1.35 -20.58
CA SER A 203 19.66 -1.91 -20.27
C SER A 203 20.76 -0.84 -20.20
N MET A 204 20.76 0.13 -21.12
CA MET A 204 21.76 1.23 -21.12
C MET A 204 21.54 2.18 -19.93
N MET A 205 20.29 2.41 -19.53
CA MET A 205 19.96 3.26 -18.39
C MET A 205 20.24 2.61 -17.04
N GLY A 206 20.37 1.27 -16.97
CA GLY A 206 20.74 0.54 -15.76
C GLY A 206 19.77 0.77 -14.58
N GLN A 207 18.49 1.02 -14.88
CA GLN A 207 17.46 1.28 -13.86
C GLN A 207 17.13 0.02 -13.07
N ASP A 208 16.45 0.20 -11.93
CA ASP A 208 15.99 -0.92 -11.13
C ASP A 208 14.93 -1.76 -11.88
N GLU A 209 14.71 -2.97 -11.37
CA GLU A 209 13.81 -3.93 -11.99
C GLU A 209 12.35 -3.45 -11.99
N GLU A 210 11.90 -2.72 -10.98
CA GLU A 210 10.53 -2.19 -10.93
C GLU A 210 10.30 -1.13 -12.00
N PHE A 211 11.26 -0.23 -12.20
CA PHE A 211 11.23 0.75 -13.28
C PHE A 211 11.11 0.05 -14.63
N ASN A 212 11.93 -0.99 -14.85
CA ASN A 212 11.91 -1.75 -16.10
C ASN A 212 10.55 -2.43 -16.32
N LEU A 213 9.96 -3.03 -15.28
CA LEU A 213 8.63 -3.63 -15.36
C LEU A 213 7.54 -2.59 -15.67
N ARG A 214 7.59 -1.40 -15.04
CA ARG A 214 6.63 -0.30 -15.31
C ARG A 214 6.74 0.20 -16.76
N ALA A 215 7.96 0.37 -17.25
CA ALA A 215 8.21 0.78 -18.64
C ALA A 215 7.68 -0.26 -19.64
N LYS A 216 7.92 -1.55 -19.38
CA LYS A 216 7.39 -2.65 -20.20
C LYS A 216 5.86 -2.71 -20.17
N ALA A 217 5.24 -2.51 -18.99
CA ALA A 217 3.78 -2.41 -18.90
C ALA A 217 3.23 -1.25 -19.74
N GLU A 218 3.82 -0.05 -19.64
CA GLU A 218 3.37 1.09 -20.44
C GLU A 218 3.54 0.85 -21.95
N PHE A 219 4.67 0.30 -22.34
CA PHE A 219 4.93 -0.07 -23.74
C PHE A 219 3.85 -1.01 -24.29
N PHE A 220 3.58 -2.12 -23.60
CA PHE A 220 2.62 -3.11 -24.10
C PHE A 220 1.16 -2.63 -24.04
N ARG A 221 0.84 -1.70 -23.12
CA ARG A 221 -0.44 -1.00 -23.15
C ARG A 221 -0.63 -0.24 -24.46
N ASN A 222 0.38 0.54 -24.87
CA ASN A 222 0.30 1.37 -26.07
C ASN A 222 0.45 0.54 -27.35
N ALA A 223 1.14 -0.60 -27.29
CA ALA A 223 1.19 -1.59 -28.36
C ALA A 223 -0.14 -2.33 -28.58
N GLY A 224 -1.08 -2.26 -27.63
CA GLY A 224 -2.32 -3.02 -27.65
C GLY A 224 -2.15 -4.51 -27.32
N ASP A 225 -0.99 -4.94 -26.82
CA ASP A 225 -0.76 -6.31 -26.35
C ASP A 225 -1.21 -6.45 -24.89
N GLU A 226 -2.50 -6.71 -24.73
CA GLU A 226 -3.13 -6.85 -23.41
C GLU A 226 -2.53 -7.97 -22.58
N LYS A 227 -2.10 -9.07 -23.22
CA LYS A 227 -1.56 -10.24 -22.52
C LYS A 227 -0.26 -9.86 -21.82
N GLN A 228 0.63 -9.19 -22.54
CA GLN A 228 1.89 -8.72 -21.98
C GLN A 228 1.65 -7.58 -20.98
N PHE A 229 0.74 -6.65 -21.27
CA PHE A 229 0.37 -5.59 -20.32
C PHE A 229 -0.08 -6.14 -18.96
N ILE A 230 -1.00 -7.11 -18.97
CA ILE A 230 -1.47 -7.79 -17.76
C ILE A 230 -0.31 -8.51 -17.05
N TYR A 231 0.55 -9.20 -17.80
CA TYR A 231 1.69 -9.93 -17.24
C TYR A 231 2.60 -8.99 -16.42
N TYR A 232 3.05 -7.88 -17.01
CA TYR A 232 3.95 -6.95 -16.33
C TYR A 232 3.29 -6.25 -15.13
N LEU A 233 2.00 -5.90 -15.23
CA LEU A 233 1.27 -5.36 -14.06
C LEU A 233 1.08 -6.40 -12.95
N SER A 234 0.88 -7.67 -13.30
CA SER A 234 0.75 -8.75 -12.32
C SER A 234 2.06 -8.99 -11.58
N GLU A 235 3.19 -8.95 -12.28
CA GLU A 235 4.53 -9.03 -11.67
C GLU A 235 4.78 -7.87 -10.69
N LEU A 236 4.46 -6.64 -11.09
CA LEU A 236 4.55 -5.47 -10.21
C LEU A 236 3.62 -5.59 -9.00
N SER A 237 2.38 -6.02 -9.23
CA SER A 237 1.41 -6.26 -8.15
C SER A 237 1.94 -7.31 -7.18
N ALA A 238 2.50 -8.43 -7.64
CA ALA A 238 3.08 -9.46 -6.78
C ALA A 238 4.22 -8.95 -5.90
N ARG A 239 4.97 -7.96 -6.38
CA ARG A 239 6.08 -7.31 -5.65
C ARG A 239 5.67 -6.29 -4.59
N GLY A 240 4.40 -5.91 -4.53
CA GLY A 240 3.94 -4.89 -3.58
C GLY A 240 3.49 -3.58 -4.20
N ASP A 241 3.52 -3.44 -5.53
CA ASP A 241 3.15 -2.17 -6.18
C ASP A 241 1.62 -1.97 -6.16
N ASP A 242 1.17 -1.03 -5.34
CA ASP A 242 -0.25 -0.69 -5.18
C ASP A 242 -0.82 0.03 -6.40
N LYS A 243 -0.01 0.85 -7.09
CA LYS A 243 -0.44 1.54 -8.32
C LYS A 243 -0.65 0.54 -9.45
N ALA A 244 0.24 -0.45 -9.57
CA ALA A 244 0.09 -1.52 -10.56
C ALA A 244 -1.14 -2.38 -10.26
N SER A 245 -1.37 -2.73 -8.98
CA SER A 245 -2.55 -3.47 -8.55
C SER A 245 -3.84 -2.72 -8.87
N LEU A 246 -3.87 -1.40 -8.61
CA LEU A 246 -5.03 -0.56 -8.94
C LEU A 246 -5.25 -0.48 -10.45
N ARG A 247 -4.19 -0.23 -11.23
CA ARG A 247 -4.27 -0.13 -12.69
C ARG A 247 -4.75 -1.43 -13.33
N LEU A 248 -4.34 -2.58 -12.79
CA LEU A 248 -4.80 -3.89 -13.22
C LEU A 248 -6.29 -4.09 -12.92
N ALA A 249 -6.75 -3.67 -11.74
CA ALA A 249 -8.17 -3.72 -11.37
C ALA A 249 -9.03 -2.83 -12.27
N ASP A 250 -8.60 -1.58 -12.51
CA ASP A 250 -9.31 -0.65 -13.39
C ASP A 250 -9.41 -1.20 -14.82
N PHE A 251 -8.31 -1.74 -15.36
CA PHE A 251 -8.31 -2.36 -16.68
C PHE A 251 -9.38 -3.46 -16.81
N TYR A 252 -9.52 -4.30 -15.79
CA TYR A 252 -10.52 -5.36 -15.77
C TYR A 252 -11.96 -4.85 -15.59
N VAL A 253 -12.15 -3.77 -14.81
CA VAL A 253 -13.46 -3.13 -14.67
C VAL A 253 -13.89 -2.46 -15.99
N GLU A 254 -12.98 -1.76 -16.66
CA GLU A 254 -13.22 -1.07 -17.94
C GLU A 254 -13.61 -2.03 -19.07
N LYS A 255 -12.93 -3.19 -19.15
CA LYS A 255 -13.30 -4.30 -20.05
C LYS A 255 -14.78 -4.68 -19.90
N ASN A 256 -15.27 -4.66 -18.66
CA ASN A 256 -16.66 -4.85 -18.32
C ASN A 256 -17.26 -6.08 -19.01
N ASP A 257 -16.62 -7.23 -18.85
CA ASP A 257 -17.14 -8.55 -19.21
C ASP A 257 -17.07 -9.46 -17.98
N ALA A 258 -17.85 -10.54 -17.96
CA ALA A 258 -17.98 -11.40 -16.79
C ALA A 258 -16.63 -11.95 -16.29
N GLN A 259 -15.73 -12.32 -17.20
CA GLN A 259 -14.44 -12.91 -16.85
C GLN A 259 -13.47 -11.86 -16.31
N SER A 260 -13.43 -10.69 -16.95
CA SER A 260 -12.59 -9.58 -16.47
C SER A 260 -13.06 -9.09 -15.10
N LEU A 261 -14.37 -8.95 -14.87
CA LEU A 261 -14.91 -8.55 -13.57
C LEU A 261 -14.55 -9.55 -12.45
N LEU A 262 -14.57 -10.86 -12.72
CA LEU A 262 -14.06 -11.85 -11.76
C LEU A 262 -12.57 -11.67 -11.46
N ARG A 263 -11.76 -11.33 -12.47
CA ARG A 263 -10.33 -11.01 -12.26
C ARG A 263 -10.14 -9.72 -11.46
N ALA A 264 -10.97 -8.70 -11.67
CA ALA A 264 -10.97 -7.49 -10.85
C ALA A 264 -11.26 -7.84 -9.37
N GLU A 265 -12.24 -8.70 -9.10
CA GLU A 265 -12.54 -9.17 -7.75
C GLU A 265 -11.36 -9.95 -7.11
N GLU A 266 -10.58 -10.70 -7.88
CA GLU A 266 -9.35 -11.33 -7.37
C GLU A 266 -8.31 -10.28 -6.98
N VAL A 267 -8.10 -9.25 -7.80
CA VAL A 267 -7.19 -8.13 -7.48
C VAL A 267 -7.66 -7.38 -6.23
N VAL A 268 -8.97 -7.21 -6.05
CA VAL A 268 -9.56 -6.60 -4.83
C VAL A 268 -9.13 -7.35 -3.56
N LYS A 269 -8.98 -8.69 -3.59
CA LYS A 269 -8.48 -9.45 -2.42
C LYS A 269 -7.06 -9.03 -2.06
N THR A 270 -6.20 -8.79 -3.04
CA THR A 270 -4.84 -8.28 -2.84
C THR A 270 -4.87 -6.87 -2.24
N LEU A 271 -5.66 -5.96 -2.81
CA LEU A 271 -5.81 -4.59 -2.32
C LEU A 271 -6.33 -4.55 -0.87
N ARG A 272 -7.29 -5.42 -0.51
CA ARG A 272 -7.81 -5.55 0.87
C ARG A 272 -6.77 -6.06 1.85
N LYS A 273 -5.95 -7.05 1.46
CA LYS A 273 -4.85 -7.54 2.31
C LYS A 273 -3.87 -6.42 2.67
N ARG A 274 -3.70 -5.45 1.75
CA ARG A 274 -2.89 -4.24 1.95
C ARG A 274 -3.63 -3.07 2.60
N ARG A 275 -4.89 -3.28 3.00
CA ARG A 275 -5.74 -2.28 3.69
C ARG A 275 -5.98 -1.01 2.88
N LEU A 276 -6.04 -1.11 1.56
CA LEU A 276 -6.33 0.03 0.69
C LEU A 276 -7.85 0.24 0.58
N SER A 277 -8.34 1.44 0.91
CA SER A 277 -9.77 1.78 0.87
C SER A 277 -10.36 1.64 -0.54
N VAL A 278 -9.56 1.91 -1.59
CA VAL A 278 -9.93 1.77 -3.00
C VAL A 278 -10.42 0.36 -3.37
N ALA A 279 -10.07 -0.66 -2.59
CA ALA A 279 -10.57 -2.02 -2.79
C ALA A 279 -12.11 -2.08 -2.72
N ASP A 280 -12.73 -1.28 -1.84
CA ASP A 280 -14.19 -1.24 -1.72
C ASP A 280 -14.83 -0.45 -2.87
N PHE A 281 -14.16 0.58 -3.41
CA PHE A 281 -14.59 1.24 -4.64
C PHE A 281 -14.68 0.26 -5.81
N ILE A 282 -13.58 -0.45 -6.10
CA ILE A 282 -13.51 -1.43 -7.20
C ILE A 282 -14.51 -2.57 -6.98
N GLN A 283 -14.68 -3.04 -5.75
CA GLN A 283 -15.68 -4.05 -5.46
C GLN A 283 -17.10 -3.54 -5.76
N GLY A 284 -17.40 -2.28 -5.42
CA GLY A 284 -18.66 -1.62 -5.77
C GLY A 284 -18.93 -1.62 -7.27
N GLU A 285 -17.93 -1.22 -8.08
CA GLU A 285 -17.96 -1.25 -9.55
C GLU A 285 -18.29 -2.67 -10.08
N CYS A 286 -17.64 -3.69 -9.52
CA CYS A 286 -17.88 -5.08 -9.91
C CYS A 286 -19.31 -5.54 -9.62
N TYR A 287 -19.90 -5.12 -8.50
CA TYR A 287 -21.26 -5.50 -8.11
C TYR A 287 -22.35 -4.71 -8.84
N ILE A 288 -22.07 -3.48 -9.29
CA ILE A 288 -23.07 -2.67 -10.00
C ILE A 288 -23.12 -2.95 -11.51
N SER A 289 -22.09 -3.59 -12.07
CA SER A 289 -22.14 -4.00 -13.48
C SER A 289 -23.13 -5.13 -13.69
N LYS A 290 -24.09 -4.92 -14.61
CA LYS A 290 -25.06 -5.96 -15.03
C LYS A 290 -24.42 -7.15 -15.73
N LYS A 291 -23.18 -7.03 -16.19
CA LYS A 291 -22.43 -8.13 -16.81
C LYS A 291 -21.67 -8.98 -15.79
N SER A 292 -21.63 -8.55 -14.54
CA SER A 292 -21.07 -9.33 -13.44
C SER A 292 -21.97 -10.53 -13.12
N THR A 293 -21.38 -11.70 -12.91
CA THR A 293 -22.09 -12.86 -12.37
C THR A 293 -22.62 -12.62 -10.96
N ASN A 294 -22.04 -11.64 -10.26
CA ASN A 294 -22.39 -11.27 -8.89
C ASN A 294 -23.24 -10.00 -8.81
N TYR A 295 -23.80 -9.50 -9.93
CA TYR A 295 -24.58 -8.25 -9.97
C TYR A 295 -25.55 -8.13 -8.78
N ASN A 296 -25.32 -7.12 -7.94
CA ASN A 296 -26.12 -6.88 -6.74
C ASN A 296 -25.98 -5.41 -6.30
N PRO A 297 -26.94 -4.54 -6.67
CA PRO A 297 -26.91 -3.12 -6.33
C PRO A 297 -26.85 -2.84 -4.82
N ASP A 298 -27.50 -3.65 -3.98
CA ASP A 298 -27.50 -3.46 -2.53
C ASP A 298 -26.10 -3.71 -1.93
N LYS A 299 -25.41 -4.75 -2.43
CA LYS A 299 -24.00 -5.00 -2.06
C LYS A 299 -23.08 -3.91 -2.60
N ALA A 300 -23.29 -3.46 -3.85
CA ALA A 300 -22.52 -2.36 -4.42
C ALA A 300 -22.64 -1.10 -3.55
N LEU A 301 -23.87 -0.72 -3.17
CA LEU A 301 -24.13 0.42 -2.29
C LEU A 301 -23.41 0.31 -0.95
N LYS A 302 -23.36 -0.90 -0.36
CA LYS A 302 -22.63 -1.12 0.90
C LYS A 302 -21.14 -0.82 0.74
N PHE A 303 -20.53 -1.29 -0.36
CA PHE A 303 -19.12 -1.03 -0.63
C PHE A 303 -18.83 0.43 -0.95
N PHE A 304 -19.65 1.08 -1.79
CA PHE A 304 -19.52 2.51 -2.07
C PHE A 304 -19.67 3.37 -0.82
N LYS A 305 -20.67 3.10 0.05
CA LYS A 305 -20.82 3.83 1.32
C LYS A 305 -19.61 3.66 2.23
N LYS A 306 -19.02 2.46 2.28
CA LYS A 306 -17.80 2.22 3.04
C LYS A 306 -16.63 3.04 2.48
N TYR A 307 -16.42 2.99 1.16
CA TYR A 307 -15.40 3.81 0.49
C TYR A 307 -15.58 5.31 0.76
N LEU A 308 -16.80 5.84 0.64
CA LEU A 308 -17.09 7.26 0.90
C LEU A 308 -16.83 7.65 2.36
N SER A 309 -17.13 6.76 3.30
CA SER A 309 -16.84 6.97 4.73
C SER A 309 -15.34 6.98 5.01
N ASP A 310 -14.58 6.06 4.40
CA ASP A 310 -13.13 5.94 4.61
C ASP A 310 -12.34 7.08 3.93
N ASN A 311 -12.96 7.80 2.98
CA ASN A 311 -12.32 8.87 2.21
C ASN A 311 -13.10 10.20 2.30
N SER A 312 -13.74 10.48 3.45
CA SER A 312 -14.54 11.70 3.63
C SER A 312 -13.73 13.00 3.58
N ASP A 313 -12.43 12.92 3.82
CA ASP A 313 -11.53 14.06 3.94
C ASP A 313 -11.18 14.67 2.56
N ASP A 314 -11.19 13.86 1.50
CA ASP A 314 -10.98 14.31 0.12
C ASP A 314 -12.17 13.98 -0.77
N LYS A 315 -13.24 14.76 -0.60
CA LYS A 315 -14.42 14.69 -1.48
C LYS A 315 -14.15 15.18 -2.91
N SER A 316 -12.93 15.63 -3.21
CA SER A 316 -12.56 16.14 -4.53
C SER A 316 -12.03 15.06 -5.47
N ASP A 317 -11.65 13.90 -4.90
CA ASP A 317 -11.21 12.71 -5.61
C ASP A 317 -12.27 12.21 -6.60
N GLU A 318 -11.82 11.81 -7.79
CA GLU A 318 -12.72 11.40 -8.87
C GLU A 318 -13.52 10.14 -8.50
N ARG A 319 -12.89 9.17 -7.82
CA ARG A 319 -13.57 7.95 -7.39
C ARG A 319 -14.58 8.23 -6.28
N TYR A 320 -14.31 9.21 -5.39
CA TYR A 320 -15.31 9.69 -4.42
C TYR A 320 -16.56 10.17 -5.15
N ILE A 321 -16.40 11.01 -6.18
CA ILE A 321 -17.52 11.54 -6.96
C ILE A 321 -18.28 10.42 -7.69
N ILE A 322 -17.57 9.45 -8.28
CA ILE A 322 -18.19 8.30 -8.95
C ILE A 322 -18.98 7.45 -7.95
N ALA A 323 -18.39 7.13 -6.79
CA ALA A 323 -19.05 6.34 -5.74
C ALA A 323 -20.29 7.06 -5.17
N ALA A 324 -20.23 8.37 -4.98
CA ALA A 324 -21.36 9.18 -4.56
C ALA A 324 -22.47 9.16 -5.62
N HIS A 325 -22.11 9.32 -6.89
CA HIS A 325 -23.07 9.27 -8.00
C HIS A 325 -23.79 7.91 -8.08
N TYR A 326 -23.06 6.80 -8.03
CA TYR A 326 -23.68 5.47 -8.01
C TYR A 326 -24.53 5.25 -6.76
N SER A 327 -24.07 5.70 -5.58
CA SER A 327 -24.84 5.58 -4.35
C SER A 327 -26.17 6.32 -4.43
N ALA A 328 -26.19 7.54 -4.99
CA ALA A 328 -27.41 8.30 -5.24
C ALA A 328 -28.36 7.54 -6.18
N LEU A 329 -27.86 7.04 -7.31
CA LEU A 329 -28.66 6.31 -8.30
C LEU A 329 -29.22 5.00 -7.76
N ILE A 330 -28.44 4.22 -7.01
CA ILE A 330 -28.90 2.95 -6.43
C ILE A 330 -30.06 3.22 -5.46
N ILE A 331 -29.92 4.20 -4.56
CA ILE A 331 -30.96 4.53 -3.60
C ILE A 331 -32.20 5.10 -4.31
N PHE A 332 -32.00 6.02 -5.27
CA PHE A 332 -33.08 6.63 -6.04
C PHE A 332 -33.86 5.61 -6.88
N ASN A 333 -33.24 4.54 -7.36
CA ASN A 333 -33.93 3.50 -8.12
C ASN A 333 -34.50 2.38 -7.23
N ASN A 334 -34.17 2.32 -5.94
CA ASN A 334 -34.73 1.31 -5.05
C ASN A 334 -36.20 1.63 -4.73
N PRO A 335 -37.18 0.80 -5.15
CA PRO A 335 -38.61 1.06 -4.93
C PRO A 335 -39.00 1.05 -3.44
N LYS A 336 -38.18 0.42 -2.59
CA LYS A 336 -38.39 0.32 -1.13
C LYS A 336 -37.69 1.43 -0.34
N ALA A 337 -36.99 2.36 -0.99
CA ALA A 337 -36.32 3.47 -0.31
C ALA A 337 -37.34 4.34 0.44
N ASP A 338 -37.11 4.53 1.74
CA ASP A 338 -37.88 5.43 2.59
C ASP A 338 -37.40 6.89 2.44
N SER A 339 -38.13 7.82 3.06
CA SER A 339 -37.77 9.25 3.01
C SER A 339 -36.36 9.53 3.54
N SER A 340 -35.88 8.76 4.52
CA SER A 340 -34.54 8.97 5.10
C SER A 340 -33.44 8.53 4.15
N ALA A 341 -33.59 7.38 3.50
CA ALA A 341 -32.66 6.90 2.50
C ALA A 341 -32.58 7.87 1.32
N LEU A 342 -33.73 8.38 0.85
CA LEU A 342 -33.78 9.35 -0.24
C LEU A 342 -33.10 10.69 0.11
N LYS A 343 -33.17 11.14 1.37
CA LYS A 343 -32.38 12.30 1.82
C LYS A 343 -30.88 12.03 1.75
N GLY A 344 -30.43 10.83 2.14
CA GLY A 344 -29.04 10.43 1.93
C GLY A 344 -28.63 10.38 0.45
N ALA A 345 -29.54 9.95 -0.44
CA ALA A 345 -29.31 10.01 -1.88
C ALA A 345 -29.17 11.45 -2.40
N LEU A 346 -29.96 12.37 -1.85
CA LEU A 346 -29.90 13.79 -2.17
C LEU A 346 -28.54 14.39 -1.75
N GLU A 347 -28.05 14.05 -0.56
CA GLU A 347 -26.72 14.49 -0.09
C GLU A 347 -25.62 14.03 -1.05
N PHE A 348 -25.63 12.76 -1.47
CA PHE A 348 -24.67 12.27 -2.46
C PHE A 348 -24.78 13.00 -3.81
N ALA A 349 -26.00 13.23 -4.30
CA ALA A 349 -26.20 13.96 -5.56
C ALA A 349 -25.72 15.42 -5.47
N GLN A 350 -25.91 16.07 -4.31
CA GLN A 350 -25.38 17.40 -4.04
C GLN A 350 -23.86 17.41 -3.97
N ASP A 351 -23.22 16.41 -3.36
CA ASP A 351 -21.76 16.24 -3.36
C ASP A 351 -21.22 16.20 -4.79
N VAL A 352 -21.86 15.45 -5.69
CA VAL A 352 -21.51 15.38 -7.11
C VAL A 352 -21.72 16.75 -7.79
N LYS A 353 -22.86 17.42 -7.55
CA LYS A 353 -23.18 18.71 -8.17
C LYS A 353 -22.18 19.81 -7.80
N ARG A 354 -21.68 19.83 -6.56
CA ARG A 354 -20.68 20.82 -6.13
C ARG A 354 -19.38 20.70 -6.94
N LYS A 355 -18.98 19.48 -7.32
CA LYS A 355 -17.77 19.26 -8.13
C LYS A 355 -18.00 19.41 -9.63
N LYS A 356 -19.18 19.04 -10.13
CA LYS A 356 -19.58 19.17 -11.54
C LYS A 356 -20.80 20.11 -11.68
N PRO A 357 -20.63 21.43 -11.44
CA PRO A 357 -21.76 22.37 -11.41
C PRO A 357 -22.45 22.53 -12.76
N ALA A 358 -21.76 22.28 -13.87
CA ALA A 358 -22.33 22.33 -15.22
C ALA A 358 -23.07 21.04 -15.64
N ASP A 359 -23.02 19.96 -14.83
CA ASP A 359 -23.68 18.70 -15.18
C ASP A 359 -25.20 18.84 -14.99
N ALA A 360 -25.92 18.88 -16.12
CA ALA A 360 -27.37 18.98 -16.17
C ALA A 360 -28.06 17.69 -15.72
N ASN A 361 -27.43 16.52 -15.93
CA ASN A 361 -28.00 15.23 -15.55
C ASN A 361 -28.08 15.12 -14.03
N VAL A 362 -27.06 15.62 -13.32
CA VAL A 362 -27.06 15.64 -11.84
C VAL A 362 -28.12 16.60 -11.30
N ALA A 363 -28.36 17.75 -11.97
CA ALA A 363 -29.43 18.66 -11.57
C ALA A 363 -30.82 18.03 -11.75
N GLY A 364 -31.05 17.32 -12.86
CA GLY A 364 -32.28 16.54 -13.07
C GLY A 364 -32.49 15.49 -11.98
N LEU A 365 -31.45 14.70 -11.67
CA LEU A 365 -31.50 13.69 -10.60
C LEU A 365 -31.85 14.31 -9.23
N ILE A 366 -31.29 15.47 -8.89
CA ILE A 366 -31.60 16.18 -7.64
C ILE A 366 -33.09 16.54 -7.57
N ASN A 367 -33.65 17.07 -8.66
CA ASN A 367 -35.07 17.41 -8.73
C ASN A 367 -35.94 16.16 -8.59
N ASP A 368 -35.61 15.09 -9.30
CA ASP A 368 -36.34 13.81 -9.23
C ASP A 368 -36.31 13.19 -7.83
N ILE A 369 -35.16 13.28 -7.14
CA ILE A 369 -35.02 12.83 -5.75
C ILE A 369 -35.92 13.67 -4.83
N ASN A 370 -35.90 15.00 -4.94
CA ASN A 370 -36.73 15.90 -4.13
C ASN A 370 -38.23 15.62 -4.30
N ASP A 371 -38.66 15.44 -5.54
CA ASP A 371 -40.02 15.07 -5.88
C ASP A 371 -40.41 13.71 -5.26
N ARG A 372 -39.49 12.74 -5.31
CA ARG A 372 -39.71 11.41 -4.71
C ARG A 372 -39.75 11.48 -3.19
N ILE A 373 -38.90 12.28 -2.55
CA ILE A 373 -38.93 12.53 -1.09
C ILE A 373 -40.30 13.04 -0.67
N THR A 374 -40.86 13.99 -1.43
CA THR A 374 -42.18 14.58 -1.13
C THR A 374 -43.29 13.53 -1.23
N ARG A 375 -43.34 12.78 -2.35
CA ARG A 375 -44.35 11.73 -2.56
C ARG A 375 -44.26 10.61 -1.52
N VAL A 376 -43.05 10.11 -1.22
CA VAL A 376 -42.83 9.03 -0.24
C VAL A 376 -43.13 9.53 1.17
N GLY A 377 -42.68 10.73 1.54
CA GLY A 377 -42.97 11.33 2.84
C GLY A 377 -44.47 11.53 3.09
N ASP A 378 -45.24 11.95 2.08
CA ASP A 378 -46.70 12.04 2.18
C ASP A 378 -47.37 10.68 2.36
N ALA A 379 -46.91 9.67 1.63
CA ALA A 379 -47.40 8.30 1.77
C ALA A 379 -47.08 7.71 3.16
N GLU A 380 -45.87 7.95 3.68
CA GLU A 380 -45.45 7.57 5.03
C GLU A 380 -46.31 8.26 6.10
N ARG A 381 -46.52 9.58 6.00
CA ARG A 381 -47.42 10.34 6.88
C ARG A 381 -48.84 9.79 6.87
N LYS A 382 -49.41 9.52 5.69
CA LYS A 382 -50.75 8.91 5.56
C LYS A 382 -50.83 7.53 6.22
N ARG A 383 -49.79 6.70 6.08
CA ARG A 383 -49.72 5.39 6.75
C ARG A 383 -49.64 5.53 8.27
N LEU A 384 -48.86 6.48 8.78
CA LEU A 384 -48.76 6.78 10.22
C LEU A 384 -50.09 7.26 10.78
N ILE A 385 -50.76 8.20 10.10
CA ILE A 385 -52.10 8.67 10.49
C ILE A 385 -53.10 7.50 10.49
N LYS A 386 -53.12 6.68 9.43
CA LYS A 386 -54.02 5.52 9.36
C LYS A 386 -53.77 4.53 10.51
N ARG A 387 -52.50 4.25 10.84
CA ARG A 387 -52.13 3.40 12.00
C ARG A 387 -52.56 4.04 13.33
N ALA A 388 -52.35 5.34 13.51
CA ALA A 388 -52.76 6.06 14.71
C ALA A 388 -54.28 6.08 14.89
N VAL A 389 -55.05 6.25 13.80
CA VAL A 389 -56.52 6.17 13.81
C VAL A 389 -56.98 4.76 14.15
N ILE A 390 -56.40 3.71 13.56
CA ILE A 390 -56.72 2.32 13.91
C ILE A 390 -56.44 2.08 15.40
N LEU A 391 -55.29 2.52 15.90
CA LEU A 391 -54.93 2.40 17.31
C LEU A 391 -55.94 3.14 18.22
N ALA A 392 -56.31 4.38 17.87
CA ALA A 392 -57.30 5.15 18.61
C ALA A 392 -58.67 4.45 18.64
N ILE A 393 -59.14 3.90 17.52
CA ILE A 393 -60.39 3.13 17.45
C ILE A 393 -60.29 1.87 18.33
N THR A 394 -59.18 1.14 18.32
CA THR A 394 -59.00 -0.05 19.17
C THR A 394 -59.00 0.29 20.66
N VAL A 395 -58.41 1.43 21.04
CA VAL A 395 -58.44 1.93 22.43
C VAL A 395 -59.87 2.31 22.84
N ILE A 396 -60.59 3.05 21.99
CA ILE A 396 -62.00 3.43 22.25
C ILE A 396 -62.90 2.20 22.35
N ALA A 397 -62.76 1.22 21.45
CA ALA A 397 -63.53 -0.01 21.49
C ALA A 397 -63.25 -0.81 22.78
N SER A 398 -61.99 -0.87 23.22
CA SER A 398 -61.60 -1.53 24.48
C SER A 398 -62.21 -0.83 25.70
N LEU A 399 -62.21 0.51 25.72
CA LEU A 399 -62.88 1.32 26.74
C LEU A 399 -64.41 1.09 26.76
N PHE A 400 -65.04 0.99 25.59
CA PHE A 400 -66.48 0.75 25.47
C PHE A 400 -66.87 -0.62 26.02
N ILE A 401 -66.09 -1.67 25.70
CA ILE A 401 -66.25 -3.02 26.26
C ILE A 401 -66.10 -2.98 27.79
N PHE A 402 -65.08 -2.28 28.31
CA PHE A 402 -64.87 -2.13 29.75
C PHE A 402 -66.05 -1.44 30.46
N ILE A 403 -66.62 -0.38 29.87
CA ILE A 403 -67.83 0.29 30.40
C ILE A 403 -69.04 -0.66 30.39
N HIS A 404 -69.21 -1.46 29.34
CA HIS A 404 -70.32 -2.42 29.26
C HIS A 404 -70.18 -3.56 30.27
N ILE A 405 -68.96 -4.04 30.51
CA ILE A 405 -68.66 -5.00 31.58
C ILE A 405 -68.96 -4.36 32.95
N LYS A 406 -68.54 -3.11 33.20
CA LYS A 406 -68.85 -2.39 34.45
C LYS A 406 -70.36 -2.23 34.67
N LYS A 407 -71.10 -1.83 33.64
CA LYS A 407 -72.57 -1.72 33.69
C LYS A 407 -73.27 -3.07 33.91
N SER A 408 -72.65 -4.18 33.50
CA SER A 408 -73.14 -5.55 33.73
C SER A 408 -72.82 -6.08 35.14
N ILE A 409 -71.79 -5.52 35.79
CA ILE A 409 -71.43 -5.84 37.19
C ILE A 409 -72.35 -5.10 38.18
N ASP A 410 -72.90 -3.94 37.82
CA ASP A 410 -73.81 -3.15 38.67
C ASP A 410 -75.22 -3.77 38.88
N ILE A 411 -75.48 -5.02 38.44
CA ILE A 411 -76.71 -5.77 38.74
C ILE A 411 -76.59 -6.66 40.00
N HIS A 412 -75.40 -6.86 40.56
CA HIS A 412 -75.24 -7.52 41.86
C HIS A 412 -74.30 -6.70 42.75
N GLY A 413 -74.87 -6.08 43.79
CA GLY A 413 -74.21 -5.08 44.62
C GLY A 413 -73.01 -5.58 45.42
N GLY A 414 -72.13 -4.63 45.77
CA GLY A 414 -71.12 -4.82 46.80
C GLY A 414 -69.81 -4.04 46.61
N ALA A 415 -69.74 -2.86 47.24
CA ALA A 415 -68.56 -2.18 47.80
C ALA A 415 -67.37 -1.71 46.90
N SER A 416 -67.29 -0.37 46.79
CA SER A 416 -66.14 0.55 46.86
C SER A 416 -64.69 0.05 46.77
N SER A 417 -63.92 0.66 45.86
CA SER A 417 -62.91 1.67 46.24
C SER A 417 -62.41 2.45 45.01
N VAL A 418 -62.48 3.77 45.08
CA VAL A 418 -61.94 4.73 44.10
C VAL A 418 -60.51 5.10 44.51
N VAL A 419 -59.55 4.96 43.59
CA VAL A 419 -58.26 5.68 43.53
C VAL A 419 -57.95 5.78 42.03
N GLY A 420 -57.98 6.93 41.36
CA GLY A 420 -57.06 8.06 41.50
C GLY A 420 -56.28 8.18 40.18
N ILE A 421 -56.83 8.87 39.19
CA ILE A 421 -56.12 9.21 37.95
C ILE A 421 -55.21 10.40 38.30
N SER A 422 -53.90 10.16 38.35
CA SER A 422 -52.88 11.21 38.34
C SER A 422 -52.07 11.13 37.06
N SER A 423 -52.23 12.14 36.23
CA SER A 423 -51.23 12.56 35.26
C SER A 423 -49.94 12.94 36.00
N SER A 424 -48.83 12.26 35.71
CA SER A 424 -47.50 12.80 36.01
C SER A 424 -46.53 12.39 34.91
N ALA A 425 -45.96 13.39 34.26
CA ALA A 425 -44.66 13.27 33.63
C ALA A 425 -43.62 13.23 34.75
N GLY A 426 -42.73 12.23 34.75
CA GLY A 426 -41.52 12.20 35.60
C GLY A 426 -41.27 10.86 36.29
N GLY A 427 -40.16 10.21 35.90
CA GLY A 427 -39.55 9.09 36.63
C GLY A 427 -39.64 7.74 35.90
N LEU A 428 -38.56 7.36 35.20
CA LEU A 428 -38.38 5.99 34.70
C LEU A 428 -38.19 5.04 35.89
N ASN A 429 -39.29 4.50 36.42
CA ASN A 429 -39.22 3.26 37.17
C ASN A 429 -39.02 2.14 36.15
N GLU A 430 -37.76 1.75 35.95
CA GLU A 430 -37.39 0.59 35.15
C GLU A 430 -38.05 -0.66 35.75
N LYS A 431 -39.03 -1.22 35.05
CA LYS A 431 -39.71 -2.46 35.48
C LYS A 431 -38.76 -3.63 35.27
N ILE A 432 -38.21 -4.17 36.35
CA ILE A 432 -37.32 -5.33 36.31
C ILE A 432 -38.18 -6.61 36.30
N LEU A 433 -37.86 -7.53 35.40
CA LEU A 433 -38.52 -8.81 35.24
C LEU A 433 -37.53 -9.94 35.48
N THR A 434 -37.86 -10.87 36.37
CA THR A 434 -37.06 -12.06 36.67
C THR A 434 -37.67 -13.28 36.00
N ILE A 435 -36.88 -14.07 35.27
CA ILE A 435 -37.34 -15.34 34.67
C ILE A 435 -37.75 -16.32 35.79
N SER A 436 -39.01 -16.77 35.79
CA SER A 436 -39.60 -17.61 36.85
C SER A 436 -39.60 -19.11 36.54
N VAL A 437 -39.23 -19.51 35.32
CA VAL A 437 -39.19 -20.91 34.84
C VAL A 437 -37.77 -21.33 34.47
N ASP A 438 -37.49 -22.65 34.48
CA ASP A 438 -36.16 -23.21 34.19
C ASP A 438 -35.54 -22.70 32.88
N ALA A 439 -36.37 -22.56 31.83
CA ALA A 439 -35.99 -22.00 30.54
C ALA A 439 -37.16 -21.24 29.90
N ALA A 440 -37.01 -19.93 29.72
CA ALA A 440 -37.96 -19.05 29.05
C ALA A 440 -37.52 -18.73 27.63
N ASN A 441 -38.43 -18.87 26.66
CA ASN A 441 -38.19 -18.44 25.29
C ASN A 441 -38.39 -16.93 25.15
N VAL A 442 -37.41 -16.26 24.57
CA VAL A 442 -37.51 -14.88 24.10
C VAL A 442 -37.79 -14.91 22.60
N ARG A 443 -38.79 -14.13 22.17
CA ARG A 443 -39.28 -14.14 20.80
C ARG A 443 -39.08 -12.82 20.08
N SER A 444 -39.10 -12.84 18.76
CA SER A 444 -38.99 -11.64 17.91
C SER A 444 -40.22 -10.72 17.97
N GLY A 445 -41.32 -11.17 18.59
CA GLY A 445 -42.54 -10.40 18.79
C GLY A 445 -43.46 -10.98 19.87
N PRO A 446 -44.51 -10.24 20.26
CA PRO A 446 -45.42 -10.61 21.34
C PRO A 446 -46.43 -11.67 20.86
N GLY A 447 -46.07 -12.95 21.06
CA GLY A 447 -46.92 -14.08 20.75
C GLY A 447 -46.13 -15.35 20.44
N LYS A 448 -46.80 -16.50 20.54
CA LYS A 448 -46.17 -17.81 20.25
C LYS A 448 -45.91 -18.07 18.76
N ASN A 449 -46.46 -17.24 17.87
CA ASN A 449 -46.30 -17.30 16.41
C ASN A 449 -45.04 -16.58 15.90
N TYR A 450 -44.33 -15.84 16.77
CA TYR A 450 -43.06 -15.19 16.44
C TYR A 450 -41.88 -16.13 16.71
N ASP A 451 -40.81 -16.03 15.92
CA ASP A 451 -39.63 -16.89 16.07
C ASP A 451 -38.98 -16.73 17.44
N VAL A 452 -38.45 -17.84 17.99
CA VAL A 452 -37.61 -17.81 19.19
C VAL A 452 -36.24 -17.28 18.78
N VAL A 453 -35.83 -16.16 19.39
CA VAL A 453 -34.54 -15.50 19.13
C VAL A 453 -33.51 -15.74 20.22
N ASP A 454 -33.96 -16.18 21.40
CA ASP A 454 -33.12 -16.56 22.53
C ASP A 454 -33.87 -17.47 23.51
N THR A 455 -33.13 -18.15 24.39
CA THR A 455 -33.67 -18.93 25.51
C THR A 455 -32.89 -18.60 26.79
N VAL A 456 -33.60 -18.13 27.82
CA VAL A 456 -33.00 -17.60 29.04
C VAL A 456 -33.36 -18.49 30.24
N LYS A 457 -32.37 -18.77 31.09
CA LYS A 457 -32.54 -19.58 32.31
C LYS A 457 -33.23 -18.80 33.44
N GLN A 458 -33.82 -19.54 34.38
CA GLN A 458 -34.42 -19.01 35.60
C GLN A 458 -33.49 -18.04 36.36
N GLY A 459 -34.07 -17.01 36.98
CA GLY A 459 -33.36 -16.06 37.84
C GLY A 459 -32.64 -14.92 37.12
N LYS A 460 -32.56 -14.96 35.77
CA LYS A 460 -32.08 -13.81 34.98
C LYS A 460 -33.07 -12.64 35.06
N THR A 461 -32.56 -11.43 35.22
CA THR A 461 -33.33 -10.19 35.30
C THR A 461 -33.20 -9.35 34.05
N PHE A 462 -34.29 -8.70 33.63
CA PHE A 462 -34.31 -7.79 32.48
C PHE A 462 -35.10 -6.52 32.78
N THR A 463 -34.66 -5.40 32.22
CA THR A 463 -35.46 -4.17 32.20
C THR A 463 -36.50 -4.25 31.08
N ALA A 464 -37.78 -4.15 31.43
CA ALA A 464 -38.87 -4.08 30.48
C ALA A 464 -38.95 -2.68 29.86
N THR A 465 -39.03 -2.62 28.53
CA THR A 465 -39.11 -1.38 27.74
C THR A 465 -40.54 -1.08 27.27
N GLY A 466 -41.41 -2.09 27.33
CA GLY A 466 -42.80 -2.00 26.93
C GLY A 466 -43.53 -3.30 27.17
N ASN A 467 -44.84 -3.30 26.92
CA ASN A 467 -45.65 -4.50 26.94
C ASN A 467 -46.71 -4.45 25.83
N LYS A 468 -47.21 -5.63 25.45
CA LYS A 468 -48.28 -5.79 24.48
C LYS A 468 -49.00 -7.12 24.70
N ASP A 469 -50.31 -7.11 24.55
CA ASP A 469 -51.12 -8.33 24.58
C ASP A 469 -51.04 -9.07 23.23
N ASP A 470 -50.92 -10.39 23.28
CA ASP A 470 -51.13 -11.23 22.10
C ASP A 470 -52.63 -11.44 21.81
N SER A 471 -52.95 -12.12 20.72
CA SER A 471 -54.33 -12.43 20.33
C SER A 471 -55.10 -13.29 21.34
N SER A 472 -54.43 -13.89 22.33
CA SER A 472 -55.04 -14.65 23.42
C SER A 472 -55.24 -13.84 24.70
N GLY A 473 -54.88 -12.54 24.70
CA GLY A 473 -54.91 -11.68 25.89
C GLY A 473 -53.76 -11.96 26.87
N THR A 474 -52.73 -12.71 26.47
CA THR A 474 -51.53 -12.89 27.30
C THR A 474 -50.63 -11.68 27.13
N VAL A 475 -50.25 -11.04 28.23
CA VAL A 475 -49.29 -9.91 28.21
C VAL A 475 -47.90 -10.44 27.85
N TRP A 476 -47.22 -9.74 26.95
CA TRP A 476 -45.81 -9.94 26.63
C TRP A 476 -45.03 -8.68 26.93
N TYR A 477 -43.86 -8.83 27.53
CA TYR A 477 -42.94 -7.74 27.86
C TYR A 477 -41.82 -7.67 26.83
N GLU A 478 -41.54 -6.48 26.31
CA GLU A 478 -40.34 -6.22 25.54
C GLU A 478 -39.18 -5.98 26.51
N ILE A 479 -38.04 -6.63 26.26
CA ILE A 479 -36.83 -6.59 27.09
C ILE A 479 -35.60 -6.29 26.23
N TYR A 480 -34.59 -5.63 26.80
CA TYR A 480 -33.27 -5.52 26.17
C TYR A 480 -32.48 -6.83 26.29
N LEU A 481 -31.87 -7.27 25.18
CA LEU A 481 -31.06 -8.49 25.13
C LEU A 481 -29.55 -8.24 25.23
N ASP A 482 -29.15 -6.97 25.18
CA ASP A 482 -27.77 -6.54 25.35
C ASP A 482 -27.69 -5.28 26.21
N GLU A 483 -26.57 -5.13 26.92
CA GLU A 483 -26.32 -3.97 27.78
C GLU A 483 -26.25 -2.65 27.00
N ALA A 484 -25.89 -2.70 25.71
CA ALA A 484 -25.89 -1.52 24.83
C ALA A 484 -27.29 -1.12 24.36
N ARG A 485 -28.35 -1.85 24.76
CA ARG A 485 -29.77 -1.57 24.49
C ARG A 485 -30.08 -1.47 22.99
N LYS A 486 -29.35 -2.20 22.13
CA LYS A 486 -29.53 -2.17 20.66
C LYS A 486 -30.43 -3.27 20.12
N ARG A 487 -30.62 -4.35 20.87
CA ARG A 487 -31.49 -5.48 20.53
C ARG A 487 -32.55 -5.64 21.60
N THR A 488 -33.78 -5.85 21.15
CA THR A 488 -34.91 -6.20 22.01
C THR A 488 -35.45 -7.58 21.67
N GLY A 489 -36.18 -8.16 22.61
CA GLY A 489 -36.94 -9.39 22.45
C GLY A 489 -38.17 -9.40 23.35
N TRP A 490 -39.05 -10.37 23.16
CA TRP A 490 -40.34 -10.44 23.86
C TRP A 490 -40.44 -11.68 24.72
N VAL A 491 -40.82 -11.51 25.99
CA VAL A 491 -41.02 -12.58 26.96
C VAL A 491 -42.46 -12.54 27.50
N SER A 492 -43.09 -13.71 27.64
CA SER A 492 -44.48 -13.78 28.13
C SER A 492 -44.56 -13.49 29.62
N SER A 493 -45.59 -12.79 30.07
CA SER A 493 -45.88 -12.57 31.49
C SER A 493 -46.05 -13.87 32.30
N LYS A 494 -46.34 -14.99 31.62
CA LYS A 494 -46.49 -16.31 32.25
C LYS A 494 -45.18 -16.95 32.68
N VAL A 495 -44.03 -16.42 32.24
CA VAL A 495 -42.70 -16.98 32.50
C VAL A 495 -41.76 -15.99 33.20
N VAL A 496 -42.30 -14.86 33.66
CA VAL A 496 -41.58 -13.85 34.43
C VAL A 496 -42.34 -13.48 35.69
N SER A 497 -41.63 -13.10 36.73
CA SER A 497 -42.14 -12.41 37.92
C SER A 497 -41.52 -11.02 38.00
N GLU A 498 -42.25 -10.07 38.55
CA GLU A 498 -41.73 -8.74 38.90
C GLU A 498 -40.89 -8.79 40.18
#